data_AF-A0A812SQN1-F1
#
_entry.id   AF-A0A812SQN1-F1
#
_cell.length_a   1.000
_cell.length_b   1.000
_cell.length_c   1.000
_cell.angle_alpha   90.00
_cell.angle_beta   90.00
_cell.angle_gamma   90.00
#
_symmetry.space_group_name_H-M   'P 1'
#
loop_
_entity.id
_entity.type
_entity.pdbx_description
1 polymer ?
#
loop_
_entity_poly.entity_id
_entity_poly.type
_entity_poly.pdbx_seq_one_letter_code
_entity_poly.pdbx_strand_id
1 'polypeptide(L)'
;AEQGLKLLKATEATGAEYDAGAAEAYKREIEAKIAKLEMEATQLTGKDNKKERSAKGKEVADLKNEHKYVDACKIVKGLESKFGHFVTKEAVRPEIEAAEPVQEAVETKPKKENKKEKKAESTGLSHEELKELEDLKQKIIEEKAILKEQGLSGGQINKNEKIVAMVNRLNELKEKQDPGSSKKDKDAKKDSKKKTPLSADEQKEYAQLQGDLEVYKAKLRNEFGYSNKDMKADPDLKDMEARLAAFEKRS
;
A
#
# COMPACT_ATOMS: atom_id res chain seq x y z
N ALA A 1 36.46 -2.30 -4.66
CA ALA A 1 36.82 -3.22 -3.57
C ALA A 1 36.46 -2.70 -2.16
N GLU A 2 36.27 -1.38 -1.96
CA GLU A 2 35.97 -0.81 -0.63
C GLU A 2 34.60 -1.16 -0.03
N GLN A 3 33.56 -1.34 -0.85
CA GLN A 3 32.22 -1.65 -0.32
C GLN A 3 32.14 -3.05 0.30
N GLY A 4 32.94 -4.01 -0.18
CA GLY A 4 33.03 -5.35 0.41
C GLY A 4 33.71 -5.33 1.79
N LEU A 5 34.76 -4.51 1.97
CA LEU A 5 35.50 -4.41 3.23
C LEU A 5 34.71 -3.66 4.32
N LYS A 6 33.82 -2.76 3.92
CA LYS A 6 32.92 -2.05 4.85
C LYS A 6 31.78 -2.95 5.36
N LEU A 7 31.38 -3.94 4.57
CA LEU A 7 30.36 -4.93 4.97
C LEU A 7 30.90 -5.91 6.02
N LEU A 8 32.16 -6.36 5.90
CA LEU A 8 32.79 -7.24 6.91
C LEU A 8 33.02 -6.54 8.26
N LYS A 9 33.24 -5.22 8.28
CA LYS A 9 33.44 -4.48 9.53
C LYS A 9 32.15 -4.22 10.32
N ALA A 10 30.98 -4.26 9.67
CA ALA A 10 29.70 -4.11 10.36
C ALA A 10 29.32 -5.38 11.13
N THR A 11 29.68 -6.56 10.62
CA THR A 11 29.46 -7.85 11.28
C THR A 11 30.34 -8.07 12.52
N GLU A 12 31.49 -7.40 12.63
CA GLU A 12 32.36 -7.49 13.82
C GLU A 12 31.87 -6.64 15.00
N ALA A 13 30.92 -5.72 14.81
CA ALA A 13 30.53 -4.74 15.83
C ALA A 13 29.59 -5.30 16.93
N THR A 14 28.99 -6.47 16.73
CA THR A 14 28.02 -7.04 17.69
C THR A 14 28.42 -8.38 18.31
N GLY A 15 29.54 -8.97 17.91
CA GLY A 15 30.05 -10.21 18.51
C GLY A 15 29.15 -11.45 18.30
N ALA A 16 28.04 -11.31 17.57
CA ALA A 16 27.16 -12.41 17.18
C ALA A 16 27.63 -12.94 15.83
N GLU A 17 27.95 -14.24 15.79
CA GLU A 17 28.24 -14.92 14.52
C GLU A 17 26.93 -15.46 13.94
N TYR A 18 26.72 -15.23 12.64
CA TYR A 18 25.54 -15.71 11.92
C TYR A 18 25.94 -16.77 10.88
N ASP A 19 25.09 -17.78 10.67
CA ASP A 19 25.23 -18.75 9.60
C ASP A 19 24.79 -18.15 8.26
N ALA A 20 25.69 -17.42 7.61
CA ALA A 20 25.44 -16.85 6.30
C ALA A 20 25.15 -17.93 5.24
N GLY A 21 25.74 -19.12 5.36
CA GLY A 21 25.54 -20.23 4.42
C GLY A 21 24.13 -20.83 4.52
N ALA A 22 23.66 -21.10 5.73
CA ALA A 22 22.31 -21.59 5.96
C ALA A 22 21.25 -20.52 5.63
N ALA A 23 21.52 -19.24 5.94
CA ALA A 23 20.65 -18.14 5.55
C ALA A 23 20.53 -18.02 4.02
N GLU A 24 21.64 -18.14 3.28
CA GLU A 24 21.62 -18.10 1.82
C GLU A 24 20.88 -19.29 1.21
N ALA A 25 21.11 -20.50 1.72
CA ALA A 25 20.41 -21.70 1.26
C ALA A 25 18.89 -21.58 1.47
N TYR A 26 18.47 -21.18 2.67
CA TYR A 26 17.05 -21.00 2.99
C TYR A 26 16.41 -19.88 2.16
N LYS A 27 17.10 -18.75 1.97
CA LYS A 27 16.64 -17.66 1.09
C LYS A 27 16.42 -18.19 -0.33
N ARG A 28 17.36 -18.94 -0.91
CA ARG A 28 17.24 -19.51 -2.25
C ARG A 28 16.05 -20.47 -2.38
N GLU A 29 15.82 -21.31 -1.37
CA GLU A 29 14.67 -22.22 -1.36
C GLU A 29 13.33 -21.48 -1.33
N ILE A 30 13.21 -20.45 -0.49
CA ILE A 30 11.98 -19.66 -0.39
C ILE A 30 11.77 -18.81 -1.65
N GLU A 31 12.82 -18.21 -2.21
CA GLU A 31 12.74 -17.50 -3.49
C GLU A 31 12.33 -18.42 -4.65
N ALA A 32 12.82 -19.66 -4.67
CA ALA A 32 12.38 -20.65 -5.66
C ALA A 32 10.89 -21.02 -5.50
N LYS A 33 10.40 -21.18 -4.26
CA LYS A 33 8.97 -21.41 -3.98
C LYS A 33 8.10 -20.22 -4.38
N ILE A 34 8.53 -18.99 -4.05
CA ILE A 34 7.87 -17.75 -4.45
C ILE A 34 7.80 -17.67 -5.97
N ALA A 35 8.92 -17.89 -6.68
CA ALA A 35 8.97 -17.84 -8.13
C ALA A 35 8.00 -18.87 -8.75
N LYS A 36 7.94 -20.09 -8.20
CA LYS A 36 6.98 -21.12 -8.64
C LYS A 36 5.53 -20.67 -8.43
N LEU A 37 5.18 -20.14 -7.26
CA LEU A 37 3.82 -19.67 -6.97
C LEU A 37 3.43 -18.46 -7.83
N GLU A 38 4.37 -17.55 -8.09
CA GLU A 38 4.17 -16.40 -8.99
C GLU A 38 3.97 -16.89 -10.43
N MET A 39 4.77 -17.84 -10.92
CA MET A 39 4.57 -18.47 -12.23
C MET A 39 3.20 -19.14 -12.33
N GLU A 40 2.84 -19.97 -11.37
CA GLU A 40 1.53 -20.63 -11.36
C GLU A 40 0.38 -19.61 -11.27
N ALA A 41 0.53 -18.52 -10.53
CA ALA A 41 -0.46 -17.43 -10.47
C ALA A 41 -0.60 -16.71 -11.81
N THR A 42 0.49 -16.54 -12.58
CA THR A 42 0.43 -15.96 -13.93
C THR A 42 -0.22 -16.88 -14.95
N GLN A 43 -0.11 -18.20 -14.78
CA GLN A 43 -0.79 -19.19 -15.63
C GLN A 43 -2.30 -19.27 -15.35
N LEU A 44 -2.73 -18.96 -14.13
CA LEU A 44 -4.13 -18.85 -13.73
C LEU A 44 -4.80 -17.59 -14.30
N THR A 45 -5.09 -17.66 -15.60
CA THR A 45 -5.85 -16.64 -16.35
C THR A 45 -7.36 -16.94 -16.32
N GLY A 46 -8.19 -15.99 -16.76
CA GLY A 46 -9.65 -16.10 -16.74
C GLY A 46 -10.32 -15.58 -15.45
N LYS A 47 -11.65 -15.35 -15.52
CA LYS A 47 -12.45 -14.83 -14.40
C LYS A 47 -12.65 -15.87 -13.29
N ASP A 48 -12.81 -17.14 -13.67
CA ASP A 48 -13.09 -18.24 -12.73
C ASP A 48 -11.91 -18.53 -11.79
N ASN A 49 -10.68 -18.36 -12.29
CA ASN A 49 -9.45 -18.60 -11.52
C ASN A 49 -9.04 -17.43 -10.61
N LYS A 50 -9.90 -16.41 -10.46
CA LYS A 50 -9.60 -15.22 -9.63
C LYS A 50 -9.32 -15.58 -8.18
N LYS A 51 -10.07 -16.54 -7.61
CA LYS A 51 -9.88 -16.99 -6.22
C LYS A 51 -8.53 -17.67 -6.03
N GLU A 52 -8.18 -18.59 -6.92
CA GLU A 52 -6.91 -19.34 -6.85
C GLU A 52 -5.70 -18.43 -7.08
N ARG A 53 -5.76 -17.49 -8.02
CA ARG A 53 -4.70 -16.49 -8.21
C ARG A 53 -4.52 -15.61 -6.97
N SER A 54 -5.63 -15.22 -6.32
CA SER A 54 -5.58 -14.47 -5.07
C SER A 54 -5.01 -15.30 -3.91
N ALA A 55 -5.31 -16.61 -3.85
CA ALA A 55 -4.76 -17.51 -2.85
C ALA A 55 -3.24 -17.65 -2.99
N LYS A 56 -2.75 -17.91 -4.21
CA LYS A 56 -1.31 -17.95 -4.50
C LYS A 56 -0.59 -16.64 -4.18
N GLY A 57 -1.24 -15.49 -4.48
CA GLY A 57 -0.72 -14.19 -4.08
C GLY A 57 -0.61 -14.01 -2.56
N LYS A 58 -1.54 -14.56 -1.79
CA LYS A 58 -1.48 -14.59 -0.32
C LYS A 58 -0.34 -15.50 0.18
N GLU A 59 -0.20 -16.69 -0.39
CA GLU A 59 0.91 -17.60 -0.04
C GLU A 59 2.28 -16.98 -0.30
N VAL A 60 2.44 -16.28 -1.43
CA VAL A 60 3.67 -15.52 -1.73
C VAL A 60 3.91 -14.42 -0.69
N ALA A 61 2.87 -13.72 -0.26
CA ALA A 61 3.01 -12.69 0.77
C ALA A 61 3.37 -13.29 2.13
N ASP A 62 2.76 -14.40 2.50
CA ASP A 62 3.04 -15.11 3.76
C ASP A 62 4.50 -15.61 3.79
N LEU A 63 5.01 -16.19 2.69
CA LEU A 63 6.42 -16.59 2.55
C LEU A 63 7.39 -15.41 2.63
N LYS A 64 7.03 -14.25 2.08
CA LYS A 64 7.85 -13.03 2.15
C LYS A 64 7.86 -12.41 3.55
N ASN A 65 6.82 -12.65 4.34
CA ASN A 65 6.68 -12.14 5.71
C ASN A 65 7.18 -13.12 6.78
N GLU A 66 7.48 -14.37 6.41
CA GLU A 66 8.00 -15.36 7.33
C GLU A 66 9.27 -14.84 8.02
N HIS A 67 9.26 -14.81 9.37
CA HIS A 67 10.33 -14.20 10.17
C HIS A 67 11.71 -14.77 9.82
N LYS A 68 11.77 -16.09 9.57
CA LYS A 68 12.97 -16.77 9.12
C LYS A 68 13.45 -16.29 7.74
N TYR A 69 12.55 -16.03 6.80
CA TYR A 69 12.92 -15.49 5.48
C TYR A 69 13.39 -14.03 5.56
N VAL A 70 12.73 -13.23 6.40
CA VAL A 70 13.14 -11.85 6.69
C VAL A 70 14.55 -11.81 7.26
N ASP A 71 14.86 -12.67 8.23
CA ASP A 71 16.19 -12.78 8.82
C ASP A 71 17.22 -13.32 7.84
N ALA A 72 16.87 -14.34 7.04
CA ALA A 72 17.74 -14.85 5.99
C ALA A 72 18.12 -13.73 4.99
N CYS A 73 17.14 -12.90 4.59
CA CYS A 73 17.38 -11.75 3.72
C CYS A 73 18.27 -10.67 4.36
N LYS A 74 18.16 -10.47 5.68
CA LYS A 74 19.00 -9.52 6.42
C LYS A 74 20.44 -10.02 6.55
N ILE A 75 20.61 -11.28 6.94
CA ILE A 75 21.91 -11.90 7.15
C ILE A 75 22.70 -12.00 5.85
N VAL A 76 22.06 -12.39 4.74
CA VAL A 76 22.67 -12.38 3.40
C VAL A 76 23.09 -10.97 2.96
N LYS A 77 22.44 -9.92 3.48
CA LYS A 77 22.82 -8.51 3.25
C LYS A 77 23.87 -7.99 4.24
N GLY A 78 24.37 -8.82 5.15
CA GLY A 78 25.30 -8.41 6.21
C GLY A 78 24.65 -7.57 7.30
N LEU A 79 23.32 -7.67 7.47
CA LEU A 79 22.57 -7.04 8.54
C LEU A 79 22.22 -8.06 9.63
N GLU A 80 22.00 -7.57 10.85
CA GLU A 80 21.61 -8.40 11.98
C GLU A 80 20.23 -9.04 11.80
N SER A 81 20.13 -10.27 12.29
CA SER A 81 18.88 -11.01 12.41
C SER A 81 17.89 -10.25 13.30
N LYS A 82 16.65 -10.04 12.83
CA LYS A 82 15.61 -9.33 13.58
C LYS A 82 14.93 -10.24 14.61
N PHE A 83 14.75 -11.51 14.28
CA PHE A 83 13.99 -12.46 15.08
C PHE A 83 14.88 -13.59 15.63
N GLY A 84 16.20 -13.42 15.55
CA GLY A 84 17.17 -14.35 16.13
C GLY A 84 17.40 -15.62 15.33
N HIS A 85 16.89 -15.71 14.08
CA HIS A 85 17.18 -16.86 13.23
C HIS A 85 18.63 -16.80 12.69
N PHE A 86 19.22 -17.99 12.49
CA PHE A 86 20.58 -18.23 11.97
C PHE A 86 21.74 -17.65 12.81
N VAL A 87 21.55 -17.45 14.12
CA VAL A 87 22.65 -17.13 15.05
C VAL A 87 23.41 -18.42 15.39
N THR A 88 24.73 -18.46 15.18
CA THR A 88 25.60 -19.63 15.45
C THR A 88 26.55 -19.43 16.62
N LYS A 89 26.93 -18.19 16.94
CA LYS A 89 27.40 -17.82 18.28
C LYS A 89 26.58 -16.64 18.77
N GLU A 90 25.83 -16.86 19.84
CA GLU A 90 25.21 -15.77 20.59
C GLU A 90 26.30 -14.87 21.17
N ALA A 91 26.25 -13.58 20.84
CA ALA A 91 26.88 -12.59 21.70
C ALA A 91 26.21 -12.70 23.09
N VAL A 92 27.00 -12.93 24.14
CA VAL A 92 26.46 -13.02 25.51
C VAL A 92 25.78 -11.69 25.88
N ARG A 93 24.44 -11.61 25.80
CA ARG A 93 23.49 -11.01 26.76
C ARG A 93 22.04 -10.91 26.22
N PRO A 94 21.06 -10.87 27.13
CA PRO A 94 20.45 -11.99 27.85
C PRO A 94 19.15 -12.49 27.20
N GLU A 95 18.75 -13.68 27.62
CA GLU A 95 17.48 -14.36 27.38
C GLU A 95 16.27 -13.42 27.45
N ILE A 96 15.53 -13.28 26.34
CA ILE A 96 14.20 -12.66 26.35
C ILE A 96 13.21 -13.79 26.62
N GLU A 97 13.08 -14.14 27.91
CA GLU A 97 11.91 -14.85 28.40
C GLU A 97 10.64 -14.06 28.10
N ALA A 98 9.59 -14.79 27.74
CA ALA A 98 8.25 -14.28 27.57
C ALA A 98 7.79 -13.50 28.82
N ALA A 99 7.31 -12.27 28.65
CA ALA A 99 6.55 -11.55 29.66
C ALA A 99 5.30 -10.92 29.05
N GLU A 100 4.17 -11.51 29.39
CA GLU A 100 2.84 -10.89 29.42
C GLU A 100 2.78 -9.71 30.44
N PRO A 101 1.72 -8.88 30.39
CA PRO A 101 1.79 -7.44 30.58
C PRO A 101 1.56 -6.98 32.03
N VAL A 102 2.16 -5.86 32.43
CA VAL A 102 1.78 -5.13 33.64
C VAL A 102 1.55 -3.64 33.34
N GLN A 103 0.44 -3.17 33.89
CA GLN A 103 -0.20 -1.87 33.81
C GLN A 103 0.48 -0.84 34.73
N GLU A 104 -0.08 0.38 34.74
CA GLU A 104 0.19 1.55 35.62
C GLU A 104 1.30 2.51 35.13
N ALA A 105 1.15 3.85 35.15
CA ALA A 105 0.11 4.71 35.66
C ALA A 105 0.12 6.07 34.92
N VAL A 106 -1.07 6.66 34.82
CA VAL A 106 -1.35 8.05 34.44
C VAL A 106 -0.99 8.95 35.61
N GLU A 107 -0.27 10.04 35.39
CA GLU A 107 -0.44 11.24 36.22
C GLU A 107 -0.18 12.53 35.44
N THR A 108 -1.14 13.46 35.56
CA THR A 108 -1.24 14.72 34.83
C THR A 108 -1.18 15.92 35.79
N LYS A 109 -0.31 16.90 35.48
CA LYS A 109 -0.43 18.39 35.67
C LYS A 109 -0.40 18.93 37.13
N PRO A 110 -0.14 20.25 37.43
CA PRO A 110 -0.32 21.45 36.57
C PRO A 110 0.66 22.68 36.69
N LYS A 111 0.59 23.54 35.66
CA LYS A 111 0.67 25.04 35.51
C LYS A 111 1.54 25.98 36.37
N LYS A 112 2.18 26.95 35.68
CA LYS A 112 2.11 28.43 35.88
C LYS A 112 2.60 29.16 34.60
N GLU A 113 1.74 29.73 33.73
CA GLU A 113 1.31 31.15 33.63
C GLU A 113 2.44 32.19 33.75
N ASN A 114 2.63 33.23 32.93
CA ASN A 114 1.86 33.93 31.87
C ASN A 114 2.81 34.98 31.24
N LYS A 115 2.59 35.46 29.99
CA LYS A 115 2.61 36.90 29.57
C LYS A 115 2.76 37.10 28.03
N LYS A 116 1.59 37.29 27.41
CA LYS A 116 1.18 38.34 26.45
C LYS A 116 1.85 38.56 25.07
N GLU A 117 0.93 38.68 24.10
CA GLU A 117 0.88 39.60 22.95
C GLU A 117 1.66 39.27 21.66
N LYS A 118 0.94 38.79 20.63
CA LYS A 118 0.43 39.66 19.55
C LYS A 118 -0.43 38.87 18.55
N LYS A 119 -1.47 39.53 18.06
CA LYS A 119 -2.27 39.14 16.90
C LYS A 119 -1.35 38.89 15.69
N ALA A 120 -1.56 37.78 15.01
CA ALA A 120 -1.37 37.67 13.58
C ALA A 120 -2.47 36.77 13.06
N GLU A 121 -3.45 37.37 12.38
CA GLU A 121 -4.28 36.64 11.43
C GLU A 121 -3.32 36.05 10.39
N SER A 122 -3.08 34.75 10.48
CA SER A 122 -2.42 33.98 9.44
C SER A 122 -3.25 32.71 9.28
N THR A 123 -3.97 32.69 8.17
CA THR A 123 -4.48 31.50 7.50
C THR A 123 -3.68 30.23 7.84
N GLY A 124 -4.33 29.24 8.46
CA GLY A 124 -3.78 27.91 8.75
C GLY A 124 -3.80 27.57 10.25
N LEU A 125 -4.38 26.41 10.58
CA LEU A 125 -4.56 25.80 11.91
C LEU A 125 -3.59 26.25 13.03
N SER A 126 -4.13 26.35 14.25
CA SER A 126 -3.32 26.57 15.46
C SER A 126 -2.39 25.39 15.75
N HIS A 127 -1.31 25.63 16.50
CA HIS A 127 -0.32 24.59 16.87
C HIS A 127 -0.96 23.37 17.57
N GLU A 128 -2.05 23.58 18.32
CA GLU A 128 -2.81 22.49 18.96
C GLU A 128 -3.59 21.66 17.94
N GLU A 129 -4.15 22.28 16.90
CA GLU A 129 -4.88 21.57 15.84
C GLU A 129 -3.95 20.80 14.88
N LEU A 130 -2.71 21.26 14.68
CA LEU A 130 -1.68 20.49 13.97
C LEU A 130 -1.29 19.23 14.74
N LYS A 131 -1.12 19.36 16.06
CA LYS A 131 -0.86 18.23 16.94
C LYS A 131 -2.04 17.26 16.96
N GLU A 132 -3.28 17.77 16.98
CA GLU A 132 -4.46 16.93 16.84
C GLU A 132 -4.47 16.18 15.51
N LEU A 133 -4.06 16.80 14.40
CA LEU A 133 -3.99 16.16 13.08
C LEU A 133 -2.95 15.01 13.05
N GLU A 134 -1.77 15.22 13.61
CA GLU A 134 -0.73 14.19 13.73
C GLU A 134 -1.15 13.06 14.68
N ASP A 135 -1.69 13.38 15.85
CA ASP A 135 -2.23 12.40 16.81
C ASP A 135 -3.36 11.58 16.17
N LEU A 136 -4.20 12.19 15.35
CA LEU A 136 -5.33 11.54 14.72
C LEU A 136 -4.89 10.62 13.57
N LYS A 137 -3.84 10.98 12.82
CA LYS A 137 -3.18 10.05 11.88
C LYS A 137 -2.64 8.81 12.60
N GLN A 138 -1.94 9.03 13.72
CA GLN A 138 -1.35 7.96 14.51
C GLN A 138 -2.43 7.04 15.10
N LYS A 139 -3.49 7.61 15.69
CA LYS A 139 -4.66 6.86 16.20
C LYS A 139 -5.38 6.06 15.12
N ILE A 140 -5.51 6.58 13.89
CA ILE A 140 -6.10 5.81 12.78
C ILE A 140 -5.23 4.59 12.45
N ILE A 141 -3.89 4.71 12.48
CA ILE A 141 -2.98 3.59 12.20
C ILE A 141 -3.06 2.56 13.31
N GLU A 142 -3.01 2.99 14.58
CA GLU A 142 -3.09 2.12 15.75
C GLU A 142 -4.43 1.39 15.83
N GLU A 143 -5.55 2.10 15.66
CA GLU A 143 -6.87 1.48 15.69
C GLU A 143 -7.05 0.49 14.53
N LYS A 144 -6.53 0.80 13.33
CA LYS A 144 -6.52 -0.16 12.22
C LYS A 144 -5.63 -1.37 12.49
N ALA A 145 -4.55 -1.21 13.25
CA ALA A 145 -3.68 -2.31 13.68
C ALA A 145 -4.38 -3.20 14.72
N ILE A 146 -5.00 -2.60 15.74
CA ILE A 146 -5.79 -3.30 16.77
C ILE A 146 -6.94 -4.06 16.14
N LEU A 147 -7.71 -3.44 15.24
CA LEU A 147 -8.82 -4.12 14.58
C LEU A 147 -8.33 -5.28 13.69
N LYS A 148 -7.12 -5.19 13.13
CA LYS A 148 -6.50 -6.29 12.38
C LYS A 148 -6.05 -7.42 13.32
N GLU A 149 -5.52 -7.08 14.49
CA GLU A 149 -5.15 -8.04 15.54
C GLU A 149 -6.38 -8.75 16.13
N GLN A 150 -7.50 -8.04 16.26
CA GLN A 150 -8.82 -8.59 16.58
C GLN A 150 -9.42 -9.44 15.44
N GLY A 151 -8.67 -9.67 14.36
CA GLY A 151 -9.07 -10.56 13.26
C GLY A 151 -10.07 -9.96 12.27
N LEU A 152 -10.36 -8.64 12.34
CA LEU A 152 -11.21 -8.02 11.32
C LEU A 152 -10.44 -7.89 10.01
N SER A 153 -11.08 -8.30 8.91
CA SER A 153 -10.53 -8.11 7.58
C SER A 153 -10.45 -6.63 7.22
N GLY A 154 -9.52 -6.24 6.36
CA GLY A 154 -9.38 -4.83 5.93
C GLY A 154 -10.66 -4.22 5.37
N GLY A 155 -11.52 -5.02 4.74
CA GLY A 155 -12.85 -4.58 4.28
C GLY A 155 -13.83 -4.27 5.42
N GLN A 156 -13.74 -4.98 6.54
CA GLN A 156 -14.52 -4.70 7.76
C GLN A 156 -13.94 -3.51 8.54
N ILE A 157 -12.62 -3.40 8.62
CA ILE A 157 -11.93 -2.25 9.24
C ILE A 157 -12.32 -0.93 8.55
N ASN A 158 -12.40 -0.92 7.22
CA ASN A 158 -12.81 0.26 6.45
C ASN A 158 -14.27 0.66 6.66
N LYS A 159 -15.12 -0.25 7.14
CA LYS A 159 -16.52 0.00 7.49
C LYS A 159 -16.71 0.29 8.97
N ASN A 160 -15.65 0.17 9.78
CA ASN A 160 -15.74 0.45 11.19
C ASN A 160 -16.05 1.94 11.39
N GLU A 161 -17.18 2.21 12.05
CA GLU A 161 -17.72 3.57 12.24
C GLU A 161 -16.69 4.49 12.91
N LYS A 162 -15.88 3.96 13.84
CA LYS A 162 -14.83 4.70 14.53
C LYS A 162 -13.70 5.10 13.58
N ILE A 163 -13.27 4.21 12.69
CA ILE A 163 -12.26 4.52 11.66
C ILE A 163 -12.77 5.56 10.67
N VAL A 164 -14.03 5.42 10.21
CA VAL A 164 -14.65 6.37 9.28
C VAL A 164 -14.80 7.75 9.92
N ALA A 165 -15.27 7.83 11.17
CA ALA A 165 -15.39 9.09 11.90
C ALA A 165 -14.02 9.78 12.10
N MET A 166 -12.98 9.02 12.44
CA MET A 166 -11.62 9.57 12.56
C MET A 166 -11.09 10.07 11.21
N VAL A 167 -11.25 9.31 10.12
CA VAL A 167 -10.82 9.76 8.78
C VAL A 167 -11.58 11.01 8.32
N ASN A 168 -12.87 11.11 8.63
CA ASN A 168 -13.67 12.30 8.32
C ASN A 168 -13.16 13.53 9.09
N ARG A 169 -12.94 13.40 10.41
CA ARG A 169 -12.35 14.47 11.23
C ARG A 169 -10.94 14.85 10.77
N LEU A 170 -10.14 13.88 10.31
CA LEU A 170 -8.83 14.13 9.71
C LEU A 170 -8.96 15.01 8.45
N ASN A 171 -9.89 14.66 7.56
CA ASN A 171 -10.11 15.40 6.30
C ASN A 171 -10.65 16.81 6.58
N GLU A 172 -11.54 16.98 7.57
CA GLU A 172 -12.01 18.29 8.01
C GLU A 172 -10.88 19.17 8.56
N LEU A 173 -9.98 18.59 9.37
CA LEU A 173 -8.81 19.32 9.87
C LEU A 173 -7.85 19.68 8.73
N LYS A 174 -7.65 18.78 7.76
CA LYS A 174 -6.85 19.07 6.56
C LYS A 174 -7.45 20.19 5.69
N GLU A 175 -8.78 20.21 5.50
CA GLU A 175 -9.48 21.32 4.81
C GLU A 175 -9.38 22.65 5.56
N LYS A 176 -9.35 22.62 6.90
CA LYS A 176 -9.14 23.84 7.70
C LYS A 176 -7.70 24.35 7.65
N GLN A 177 -6.73 23.44 7.53
CA GLN A 177 -5.31 23.79 7.38
C GLN A 177 -5.00 24.39 6.02
N ASP A 178 -5.59 23.79 4.99
CA ASP A 178 -5.35 24.11 3.61
C ASP A 178 -6.69 23.92 2.87
N PRO A 179 -7.46 25.01 2.68
CA PRO A 179 -8.76 24.95 2.01
C PRO A 179 -8.60 24.37 0.60
N GLY A 180 -9.16 23.19 0.36
CA GLY A 180 -8.95 22.43 -0.88
C GLY A 180 -7.98 21.25 -0.75
N SER A 181 -7.33 21.02 0.38
CA SER A 181 -6.43 19.86 0.60
C SER A 181 -7.14 18.49 0.54
N SER A 182 -8.46 18.45 0.70
CA SER A 182 -9.29 17.26 0.49
C SER A 182 -10.06 17.31 -0.85
N LYS A 183 -9.96 18.40 -1.61
CA LYS A 183 -10.31 18.45 -3.03
C LYS A 183 -9.09 18.00 -3.83
N LYS A 184 -9.18 16.85 -4.50
CA LYS A 184 -8.21 16.54 -5.56
C LYS A 184 -8.19 17.72 -6.54
N ASP A 185 -7.04 18.38 -6.66
CA ASP A 185 -6.79 19.53 -7.51
C ASP A 185 -7.45 19.37 -8.89
N LYS A 186 -8.55 20.10 -9.10
CA LYS A 186 -9.01 20.51 -10.43
C LYS A 186 -8.49 21.94 -10.63
N ASP A 187 -7.71 22.09 -11.68
CA ASP A 187 -7.33 23.36 -12.33
C ASP A 187 -6.29 24.26 -11.65
N ALA A 188 -5.01 24.04 -12.00
CA ALA A 188 -4.12 25.13 -12.42
C ALA A 188 -2.85 24.63 -13.18
N LYS A 189 -2.89 24.77 -14.51
CA LYS A 189 -1.78 25.26 -15.35
C LYS A 189 -0.60 24.32 -15.72
N LYS A 190 -0.71 23.82 -16.96
CA LYS A 190 0.30 23.84 -18.05
C LYS A 190 1.44 22.78 -18.05
N ASP A 191 1.44 22.03 -19.16
CA ASP A 191 2.54 21.29 -19.81
C ASP A 191 3.30 20.22 -19.01
N SER A 192 3.13 18.96 -19.42
CA SER A 192 4.21 18.01 -19.78
C SER A 192 3.94 16.57 -19.30
N LYS A 193 3.36 15.76 -20.20
CA LYS A 193 3.84 14.40 -20.53
C LYS A 193 4.15 13.43 -19.36
N LYS A 194 3.23 13.26 -18.40
CA LYS A 194 3.17 12.08 -17.51
C LYS A 194 1.72 11.57 -17.45
N LYS A 195 1.54 10.26 -17.55
CA LYS A 195 0.23 9.60 -17.50
C LYS A 195 -0.49 9.95 -16.21
N THR A 196 -1.53 10.77 -16.32
CA THR A 196 -2.44 11.16 -15.24
C THR A 196 -3.62 10.21 -15.24
N PRO A 197 -3.98 9.61 -14.09
CA PRO A 197 -5.15 8.74 -14.00
C PRO A 197 -6.40 9.50 -14.46
N LEU A 198 -7.24 8.84 -15.28
CA LEU A 198 -8.49 9.41 -15.81
C LEU A 198 -9.28 10.12 -14.71
N SER A 199 -9.70 11.36 -14.97
CA SER A 199 -10.53 12.13 -14.05
C SER A 199 -11.87 11.43 -13.81
N ALA A 200 -12.58 11.77 -12.73
CA ALA A 200 -13.87 11.14 -12.42
C ALA A 200 -14.92 11.33 -13.53
N ASP A 201 -14.80 12.40 -14.32
CA ASP A 201 -15.68 12.66 -15.47
C ASP A 201 -15.24 11.80 -16.67
N GLU A 202 -13.94 11.70 -16.96
CA GLU A 202 -13.41 10.80 -18.00
C GLU A 202 -13.63 9.32 -17.68
N GLN A 203 -13.66 8.92 -16.40
CA GLN A 203 -14.00 7.56 -16.00
C GLN A 203 -15.47 7.23 -16.28
N LYS A 204 -16.37 8.20 -16.12
CA LYS A 204 -17.78 8.04 -16.50
C LYS A 204 -17.93 7.98 -18.01
N GLU A 205 -17.24 8.84 -18.75
CA GLU A 205 -17.23 8.79 -20.22
C GLU A 205 -16.64 7.47 -20.74
N TYR A 206 -15.59 6.95 -20.11
CA TYR A 206 -15.01 5.65 -20.44
C TYR A 206 -16.01 4.50 -20.23
N ALA A 207 -16.67 4.46 -19.07
CA ALA A 207 -17.68 3.45 -18.76
C ALA A 207 -18.89 3.54 -19.70
N GLN A 208 -19.31 4.77 -20.04
CA GLN A 208 -20.39 5.01 -20.99
C GLN A 208 -20.00 4.56 -22.40
N LEU A 209 -18.83 4.96 -22.89
CA LEU A 209 -18.32 4.58 -24.21
C LEU A 209 -18.15 3.06 -24.35
N GLN A 210 -17.75 2.38 -23.28
CA GLN A 210 -17.67 0.92 -23.26
C GLN A 210 -19.07 0.28 -23.40
N GLY A 211 -20.08 0.82 -22.71
CA GLY A 211 -21.47 0.38 -22.86
C GLY A 211 -22.03 0.65 -24.25
N ASP A 212 -21.79 1.86 -24.78
CA ASP A 212 -22.23 2.26 -26.12
C ASP A 212 -21.63 1.35 -27.20
N LEU A 213 -20.35 0.95 -27.06
CA LEU A 213 -19.71 -0.03 -27.95
C LEU A 213 -20.38 -1.39 -27.95
N GLU A 214 -20.77 -1.91 -26.79
CA GLU A 214 -21.45 -3.20 -26.67
C GLU A 214 -22.85 -3.15 -27.31
N VAL A 215 -23.59 -2.08 -27.04
CA VAL A 215 -24.90 -1.83 -27.64
C VAL A 215 -24.78 -1.68 -29.16
N TYR A 216 -23.80 -0.92 -29.63
CA TYR A 216 -23.58 -0.71 -31.06
C TYR A 216 -23.17 -2.00 -31.77
N LYS A 217 -22.27 -2.80 -31.18
CA LYS A 217 -21.92 -4.14 -31.71
C LYS A 217 -23.13 -5.06 -31.79
N ALA A 218 -23.99 -5.06 -30.75
CA ALA A 218 -25.21 -5.85 -30.75
C ALA A 218 -26.19 -5.36 -31.83
N LYS A 219 -26.29 -4.04 -32.03
CA LYS A 219 -27.12 -3.42 -33.08
C LYS A 219 -26.66 -3.82 -34.47
N LEU A 220 -25.35 -3.69 -34.76
CA LEU A 220 -24.76 -4.12 -36.02
C LEU A 220 -25.04 -5.60 -36.30
N ARG A 221 -24.92 -6.46 -35.29
CA ARG A 221 -25.16 -7.90 -35.42
C ARG A 221 -26.64 -8.26 -35.59
N ASN A 222 -27.53 -7.66 -34.80
CA ASN A 222 -28.93 -8.08 -34.68
C ASN A 222 -29.86 -7.31 -35.61
N GLU A 223 -29.69 -5.99 -35.72
CA GLU A 223 -30.56 -5.13 -36.55
C GLU A 223 -30.06 -5.05 -37.99
N PHE A 224 -28.75 -4.90 -38.16
CA PHE A 224 -28.15 -4.74 -39.49
C PHE A 224 -27.65 -6.06 -40.09
N GLY A 225 -27.62 -7.15 -39.30
CA GLY A 225 -27.19 -8.47 -39.77
C GLY A 225 -25.72 -8.54 -40.18
N TYR A 226 -24.88 -7.62 -39.69
CA TYR A 226 -23.48 -7.52 -40.09
C TYR A 226 -22.70 -8.78 -39.72
N SER A 227 -21.90 -9.27 -40.66
CA SER A 227 -20.93 -10.30 -40.37
C SER A 227 -19.76 -9.72 -39.56
N ASN A 228 -18.95 -10.58 -38.94
CA ASN A 228 -17.75 -10.12 -38.23
C ASN A 228 -16.77 -9.33 -39.14
N LYS A 229 -16.82 -9.52 -40.46
CA LYS A 229 -16.02 -8.73 -41.42
C LYS A 229 -16.61 -7.33 -41.60
N ASP A 230 -17.93 -7.22 -41.70
CA ASP A 230 -18.62 -5.95 -41.90
C ASP A 230 -18.56 -5.09 -40.63
N MET A 231 -18.72 -5.70 -39.45
CA MET A 231 -18.51 -5.00 -38.17
C MET A 231 -17.08 -4.44 -38.06
N LYS A 232 -16.07 -5.17 -38.53
CA LYS A 232 -14.67 -4.68 -38.56
C LYS A 232 -14.41 -3.64 -39.65
N ALA A 233 -15.27 -3.55 -40.67
CA ALA A 233 -15.16 -2.56 -41.71
C ALA A 233 -15.86 -1.24 -41.33
N ASP A 234 -16.81 -1.31 -40.40
CA ASP A 234 -17.62 -0.20 -39.92
C ASP A 234 -16.75 0.97 -39.38
N PRO A 235 -16.85 2.18 -39.98
CA PRO A 235 -16.06 3.34 -39.56
C PRO A 235 -16.39 3.82 -38.14
N ASP A 236 -17.66 3.78 -37.75
CA ASP A 236 -18.14 4.31 -36.49
C ASP A 236 -17.73 3.39 -35.31
N LEU A 237 -17.77 2.07 -35.53
CA LEU A 237 -17.24 1.10 -34.58
C LEU A 237 -15.74 1.31 -34.34
N LYS A 238 -14.97 1.55 -35.41
CA LYS A 238 -13.53 1.83 -35.30
C LYS A 238 -13.26 3.11 -34.53
N ASP A 239 -14.04 4.16 -34.77
CA ASP A 239 -13.88 5.44 -34.09
C ASP A 239 -14.20 5.32 -32.60
N MET A 240 -15.27 4.59 -32.24
CA MET A 240 -15.58 4.30 -30.84
C MET A 240 -14.50 3.44 -30.16
N GLU A 241 -13.98 2.40 -30.83
CA GLU A 241 -12.87 1.58 -30.32
C GLU A 241 -11.57 2.38 -30.18
N ALA A 242 -11.28 3.29 -31.11
CA ALA A 242 -10.12 4.17 -31.06
C ALA A 242 -10.21 5.18 -29.91
N ARG A 243 -11.41 5.72 -29.64
CA ARG A 243 -11.66 6.59 -28.49
C ARG A 243 -11.48 5.85 -27.17
N LEU A 244 -11.97 4.61 -27.07
CA LEU A 244 -11.76 3.77 -25.88
C LEU A 244 -10.27 3.47 -25.67
N ALA A 245 -9.55 3.10 -26.72
CA ALA A 245 -8.10 2.87 -26.65
C ALA A 245 -7.31 4.15 -26.32
N ALA A 246 -7.81 5.34 -26.69
CA ALA A 246 -7.20 6.60 -26.31
C ALA A 246 -7.33 6.88 -24.80
N PHE A 247 -8.46 6.52 -24.18
CA PHE A 247 -8.64 6.58 -22.74
C PHE A 247 -7.73 5.58 -22.01
N GLU A 248 -7.63 4.33 -22.48
CA GLU A 248 -6.72 3.31 -21.90
C GLU A 248 -5.24 3.71 -21.99
N LYS A 249 -4.84 4.41 -23.06
CA LYS A 249 -3.47 4.92 -23.19
C LYS A 249 -3.16 6.04 -22.20
N ARG A 250 -4.18 6.79 -21.76
CA ARG A 250 -4.06 7.91 -20.83
C ARG A 250 -4.16 7.50 -19.36
N SER A 251 -4.92 6.44 -19.05
CA SER A 251 -4.88 5.75 -17.75
C SER A 251 -3.52 5.13 -17.45
#